data_AF-A0A8S4H478-F1
#
_entry.id   AF-A0A8S4H478-F1
#
_cell.length_a   1.000
_cell.length_b   1.000
_cell.length_c   1.000
_cell.angle_alpha   90.00
_cell.angle_beta   90.00
_cell.angle_gamma   90.00
#
_symmetry.space_group_name_H-M   'P 1'
#
loop_
_entity.id
_entity.type
_entity.pdbx_description
1 polymer ?
#
loop_
_entity_poly.entity_id
_entity_poly.type
_entity_poly.pdbx_seq_one_letter_code
_entity_poly.pdbx_strand_id
1 'polypeptide(L)'
;MSSVVSFSEARVAAIRDKLTRRSSSSAGLQMYRAPSRLLRLAQASSRTACRRHAATFDRSGSTGKQVSANQEVFETLSPQMEKWARQLEQRAPPKRTDPVGLPLTGERMCGEQPDDPVSDPSIQVHRPAKCWGWRSHHPSPLAMWQEIRREAEEASIDEPALASFLHSSIMAHSSLERAVSFVLANKLGNQTLMPVQLLSVFCEVLEQDPNIIDSIRADLQAVMDRDPACEAYIQILLFFKGFQAVTAHRIAHHLWETDRRPLALALQSRVSEVFHVDIHPAAKIGKGMLLDHATGVVIGETAVVGDNVSMLHHVTLGGSGTGKGCRHPKIGHGVLLGAGANVLGPVRVGDGARVGAGSVVVSDIPHHSVAVGIPARVIRVDQKREPVDDMAQCGFMYDYII
;
A
#
# COMPACT_ATOMS: atom_id res chain seq x y z
N MET A 1 -33.43 30.01 -16.95
CA MET A 1 -32.46 28.94 -16.60
C MET A 1 -31.93 28.14 -17.80
N SER A 2 -32.11 28.58 -19.07
CA SER A 2 -31.62 27.82 -20.24
C SER A 2 -30.57 28.54 -21.12
N SER A 3 -30.01 29.68 -20.70
CA SER A 3 -28.99 30.42 -21.48
C SER A 3 -27.59 30.46 -20.86
N VAL A 4 -27.38 29.84 -19.69
CA VAL A 4 -26.07 29.85 -18.99
C VAL A 4 -25.36 28.48 -19.08
N VAL A 5 -26.08 27.41 -19.43
CA VAL A 5 -25.50 26.06 -19.53
C VAL A 5 -24.82 25.82 -20.90
N SER A 6 -25.27 26.48 -21.99
CA SER A 6 -24.68 26.29 -23.32
C SER A 6 -23.31 26.96 -23.52
N PHE A 7 -22.93 27.91 -22.65
CA PHE A 7 -21.67 28.64 -22.76
C PHE A 7 -20.49 27.95 -22.06
N SER A 8 -20.74 26.98 -21.16
CA SER A 8 -19.69 26.25 -20.44
C SER A 8 -19.24 24.98 -21.16
N GLU A 9 -20.15 24.26 -21.82
CA GLU A 9 -19.83 23.00 -22.50
C GLU A 9 -18.92 23.20 -23.73
N ALA A 10 -19.13 24.26 -24.52
CA ALA A 10 -18.31 24.54 -25.70
C ALA A 10 -16.85 24.92 -25.35
N ARG A 11 -16.62 25.56 -24.19
CA ARG A 11 -15.28 25.92 -23.71
C ARG A 11 -14.55 24.74 -23.06
N VAL A 12 -15.27 23.88 -22.36
CA VAL A 12 -14.71 22.64 -21.78
C VAL A 12 -14.35 21.64 -22.88
N ALA A 13 -15.15 21.54 -23.94
CA ALA A 13 -14.83 20.71 -25.12
C ALA A 13 -13.57 21.21 -25.86
N ALA A 14 -13.41 22.52 -26.02
CA ALA A 14 -12.23 23.10 -26.67
C ALA A 14 -10.93 22.96 -25.85
N ILE A 15 -11.03 22.90 -24.51
CA ILE A 15 -9.89 22.65 -23.61
C ILE A 15 -9.53 21.16 -23.61
N ARG A 16 -10.53 20.27 -23.61
CA ARG A 16 -10.32 18.82 -23.71
C ARG A 16 -9.64 18.44 -25.04
N ASP A 17 -10.06 19.03 -26.17
CA ASP A 17 -9.48 18.77 -27.50
C ASP A 17 -8.07 19.38 -27.68
N LYS A 18 -7.72 20.42 -26.91
CA LYS A 18 -6.36 21.00 -26.87
C LYS A 18 -5.40 20.20 -25.98
N LEU A 19 -5.89 19.54 -24.94
CA LEU A 19 -5.09 18.72 -24.02
C LEU A 19 -4.82 17.31 -24.59
N THR A 20 -5.79 16.70 -25.28
CA THR A 20 -5.60 15.41 -25.98
C THR A 20 -4.63 15.49 -27.15
N ARG A 21 -4.50 16.67 -27.80
CA ARG A 21 -3.53 16.88 -28.90
C ARG A 21 -2.09 17.17 -28.42
N ARG A 22 -1.83 17.30 -27.12
CA ARG A 22 -0.50 17.67 -26.57
C ARG A 22 0.16 16.61 -25.68
N SER A 23 -0.49 15.48 -25.40
CA SER A 23 0.13 14.36 -24.68
C SER A 23 1.00 13.44 -25.57
N SER A 24 1.11 13.71 -26.87
CA SER A 24 1.96 12.96 -27.80
C SER A 24 3.24 13.72 -28.16
N SER A 25 4.12 13.99 -27.19
CA SER A 25 5.56 14.19 -27.48
C SER A 25 6.35 14.32 -26.17
N SER A 26 7.21 13.33 -25.92
CA SER A 26 8.22 13.27 -24.88
C SER A 26 9.39 14.21 -25.14
N ALA A 27 9.84 14.93 -24.09
CA ALA A 27 11.18 15.49 -23.83
C ALA A 27 10.97 16.79 -23.01
N GLY A 28 11.29 16.88 -21.72
CA GLY A 28 12.62 16.81 -21.15
C GLY A 28 12.82 18.12 -20.38
N LEU A 29 12.61 18.11 -19.06
CA LEU A 29 12.78 19.28 -18.18
C LEU A 29 14.05 19.08 -17.36
N GLN A 30 15.06 19.92 -17.57
CA GLN A 30 16.13 20.13 -16.61
C GLN A 30 16.38 21.63 -16.42
N MET A 31 16.54 21.99 -15.15
CA MET A 31 17.03 23.26 -14.57
C MET A 31 16.13 24.49 -14.67
N TYR A 32 15.66 24.97 -13.50
CA TYR A 32 15.91 26.34 -12.99
C TYR A 32 15.59 26.41 -11.49
N ARG A 33 16.60 26.69 -10.65
CA ARG A 33 16.44 27.05 -9.22
C ARG A 33 15.96 28.50 -9.11
N ALA A 34 14.98 28.79 -8.22
CA ALA A 34 14.57 30.14 -7.86
C ALA A 34 14.49 30.32 -6.31
N PRO A 35 14.70 31.55 -5.77
CA PRO A 35 15.21 31.75 -4.42
C PRO A 35 14.15 31.93 -3.31
N SER A 36 14.56 31.52 -2.11
CA SER A 36 13.85 31.31 -0.84
C SER A 36 13.20 32.53 -0.15
N ARG A 37 12.95 33.64 -0.86
CA ARG A 37 12.36 34.88 -0.29
C ARG A 37 10.85 35.02 -0.52
N LEU A 38 10.30 34.50 -1.62
CA LEU A 38 8.86 34.59 -1.92
C LEU A 38 8.01 33.59 -1.12
N LEU A 39 8.56 32.40 -0.81
CA LEU A 39 7.85 31.40 0.00
C LEU A 39 7.57 31.89 1.44
N ARG A 40 8.46 32.72 2.00
CA ARG A 40 8.27 33.30 3.35
C ARG A 40 7.19 34.37 3.40
N LEU A 41 6.99 35.12 2.31
CA LEU A 41 5.93 36.13 2.22
C LEU A 41 4.55 35.48 2.07
N ALA A 42 4.45 34.39 1.31
CA ALA A 42 3.19 33.63 1.18
C ALA A 42 2.73 32.98 2.51
N GLN A 43 3.67 32.47 3.32
CA GLN A 43 3.34 31.88 4.62
C GLN A 43 2.98 32.93 5.69
N ALA A 44 3.51 34.15 5.60
CA ALA A 44 3.17 35.23 6.52
C ALA A 44 1.72 35.74 6.33
N SER A 45 1.29 35.92 5.08
CA SER A 45 -0.07 36.38 4.76
C SER A 45 -1.17 35.37 5.13
N SER A 46 -0.89 34.07 5.06
CA SER A 46 -1.82 33.00 5.47
C SER A 46 -2.08 33.00 6.99
N ARG A 47 -1.04 33.27 7.81
CA ARG A 47 -1.18 33.30 9.28
C ARG A 47 -2.00 34.50 9.79
N THR A 48 -1.94 35.64 9.11
CA THR A 48 -2.73 36.83 9.47
C THR A 48 -4.22 36.66 9.10
N ALA A 49 -4.51 35.96 7.99
CA ALA A 49 -5.87 35.64 7.57
C ALA A 49 -6.55 34.61 8.51
N CYS A 50 -5.80 33.61 8.97
CA CYS A 50 -6.33 32.57 9.86
C CYS A 50 -6.62 33.10 11.29
N ARG A 51 -5.82 34.05 11.80
CA ARG A 51 -6.05 34.68 13.13
C ARG A 51 -7.27 35.60 13.18
N ARG A 52 -7.73 36.16 12.05
CA ARG A 52 -8.97 36.96 12.01
C ARG A 52 -10.24 36.10 11.94
N HIS A 53 -10.13 34.84 11.53
CA HIS A 53 -11.28 33.93 11.39
C HIS A 53 -11.72 33.26 12.71
N ALA A 54 -10.85 33.23 13.73
CA ALA A 54 -11.17 32.56 15.01
C ALA A 54 -11.96 33.41 16.02
N ALA A 55 -12.27 34.68 15.71
CA ALA A 55 -12.89 35.61 16.67
C ALA A 55 -14.36 35.97 16.38
N THR A 56 -15.00 35.36 15.38
CA THR A 56 -16.43 35.62 15.08
C THR A 56 -17.15 34.34 14.70
N PHE A 57 -17.48 33.53 15.70
CA PHE A 57 -18.43 32.43 15.55
C PHE A 57 -19.52 32.60 16.61
N ASP A 58 -20.54 33.37 16.29
CA ASP A 58 -21.85 33.23 16.93
C ASP A 58 -22.97 33.34 15.88
N ARG A 59 -23.88 32.38 16.01
CA ARG A 59 -25.22 32.15 15.43
C ARG A 59 -25.62 32.71 14.05
N SER A 60 -26.31 31.82 13.33
CA SER A 60 -27.24 31.98 12.19
C SER A 60 -26.66 31.94 10.77
N GLY A 61 -27.34 31.17 9.92
CA GLY A 61 -26.84 30.69 8.63
C GLY A 61 -26.72 31.74 7.54
N SER A 62 -25.77 31.51 6.62
CA SER A 62 -25.82 32.09 5.26
C SER A 62 -24.85 31.34 4.31
N THR A 63 -25.39 30.69 3.29
CA THR A 63 -24.66 30.05 2.18
C THR A 63 -24.14 31.05 1.12
N GLY A 64 -24.33 32.37 1.34
CA GLY A 64 -23.97 33.41 0.37
C GLY A 64 -22.57 34.03 0.53
N LYS A 65 -21.94 33.96 1.71
CA LYS A 65 -20.64 34.63 1.95
C LYS A 65 -19.42 33.85 1.45
N GLN A 66 -19.52 32.52 1.39
CA GLN A 66 -18.42 31.62 1.01
C GLN A 66 -18.11 31.65 -0.49
N VAL A 67 -19.09 32.00 -1.33
CA VAL A 67 -18.91 32.11 -2.79
C VAL A 67 -18.12 33.37 -3.17
N SER A 68 -18.33 34.49 -2.46
CA SER A 68 -17.67 35.77 -2.76
C SER A 68 -16.15 35.75 -2.49
N ALA A 69 -15.71 35.11 -1.41
CA ALA A 69 -14.29 35.05 -1.04
C ALA A 69 -13.46 34.16 -1.98
N ASN A 70 -14.05 33.11 -2.54
CA ASN A 70 -13.38 32.24 -3.51
C ASN A 70 -13.28 32.88 -4.90
N GLN A 71 -14.23 33.74 -5.27
CA GLN A 71 -14.24 34.46 -6.54
C GLN A 71 -13.18 35.57 -6.57
N GLU A 72 -12.98 36.28 -5.46
CA GLU A 72 -11.99 37.36 -5.32
C GLU A 72 -10.53 36.83 -5.41
N VAL A 73 -10.27 35.63 -4.87
CA VAL A 73 -8.96 34.94 -4.97
C VAL A 73 -8.67 34.46 -6.40
N PHE A 74 -9.71 34.01 -7.12
CA PHE A 74 -9.57 33.54 -8.50
C PHE A 74 -9.31 34.70 -9.47
N GLU A 75 -9.97 35.84 -9.25
CA GLU A 75 -9.80 37.06 -10.05
C GLU A 75 -8.42 37.73 -9.85
N THR A 76 -7.80 37.58 -8.67
CA THR A 76 -6.45 38.11 -8.42
C THR A 76 -5.32 37.22 -8.97
N LEU A 77 -5.49 35.90 -9.01
CA LEU A 77 -4.44 34.97 -9.44
C LEU A 77 -4.41 34.72 -10.96
N SER A 78 -5.57 34.79 -11.63
CA SER A 78 -5.70 34.50 -13.07
C SER A 78 -4.81 35.38 -13.98
N PRO A 79 -4.69 36.71 -13.79
CA PRO A 79 -3.85 37.55 -14.63
C PRO A 79 -2.34 37.30 -14.46
N GLN A 80 -1.92 36.90 -13.26
CA GLN A 80 -0.51 36.56 -12.98
C GLN A 80 -0.12 35.22 -13.62
N MET A 81 -1.04 34.24 -13.61
CA MET A 81 -0.83 32.95 -14.25
C MET A 81 -0.77 33.06 -15.79
N GLU A 82 -1.62 33.91 -16.39
CA GLU A 82 -1.54 34.17 -17.83
C GLU A 82 -0.24 34.89 -18.25
N LYS A 83 0.23 35.84 -17.44
CA LYS A 83 1.50 36.54 -17.68
C LYS A 83 2.68 35.58 -17.62
N TRP A 84 2.62 34.60 -16.72
CA TRP A 84 3.64 33.55 -16.57
C TRP A 84 3.62 32.58 -17.76
N ALA A 85 2.44 32.17 -18.24
CA ALA A 85 2.29 31.31 -19.40
C ALA A 85 2.86 31.92 -20.70
N ARG A 86 2.64 33.22 -20.93
CA ARG A 86 3.17 33.93 -22.11
C ARG A 86 4.70 34.07 -22.08
N GLN A 87 5.29 34.18 -20.89
CA GLN A 87 6.75 34.23 -20.73
C GLN A 87 7.44 32.88 -20.99
N LEU A 88 6.73 31.77 -20.76
CA LEU A 88 7.22 30.42 -21.09
C LEU A 88 7.17 30.16 -22.60
N GLU A 89 6.17 30.69 -23.32
CA GLU A 89 6.05 30.53 -24.78
C GLU A 89 7.15 31.26 -25.57
N GLN A 90 7.63 32.40 -25.09
CA GLN A 90 8.68 33.19 -25.75
C GLN A 90 10.09 32.60 -25.64
N ARG A 91 10.29 31.55 -24.83
CA ARG A 91 11.62 30.98 -24.50
C ARG A 91 11.85 29.54 -24.98
N ALA A 92 10.92 28.96 -25.74
CA ALA A 92 11.05 27.58 -26.23
C ALA A 92 11.91 27.48 -27.50
N PRO A 93 12.86 26.53 -27.60
CA PRO A 93 13.68 26.33 -28.81
C PRO A 93 12.90 25.61 -29.95
N PRO A 94 13.36 25.70 -31.21
CA PRO A 94 12.62 25.14 -32.35
C PRO A 94 12.68 23.60 -32.42
N LYS A 95 11.61 22.99 -32.93
CA LYS A 95 11.38 21.52 -32.99
C LYS A 95 12.29 20.82 -34.01
N ARG A 96 12.89 19.69 -33.63
CA ARG A 96 13.47 18.69 -34.56
C ARG A 96 12.46 17.57 -34.81
N THR A 97 12.34 17.14 -36.06
CA THR A 97 11.62 15.95 -36.51
C THR A 97 12.59 14.79 -36.68
N ASP A 98 12.17 13.55 -36.35
CA ASP A 98 12.49 12.31 -37.09
C ASP A 98 11.80 11.05 -36.47
N PRO A 99 11.68 9.93 -37.23
CA PRO A 99 10.43 9.15 -37.27
C PRO A 99 10.52 7.67 -36.83
N VAL A 100 9.35 7.01 -36.92
CA VAL A 100 9.03 5.56 -36.99
C VAL A 100 8.59 4.88 -35.69
N GLY A 101 7.34 4.40 -35.71
CA GLY A 101 6.70 3.60 -34.67
C GLY A 101 6.58 2.12 -35.04
N LEU A 102 6.36 1.29 -34.04
CA LEU A 102 5.98 -0.13 -34.16
C LEU A 102 4.77 -0.42 -33.26
N PRO A 103 3.80 -1.24 -33.70
CA PRO A 103 2.55 -1.48 -32.98
C PRO A 103 2.69 -2.56 -31.90
N LEU A 104 2.00 -2.36 -30.76
CA LEU A 104 1.86 -3.34 -29.69
C LEU A 104 0.58 -4.15 -29.91
N THR A 105 0.70 -5.41 -30.32
CA THR A 105 -0.38 -6.41 -30.24
C THR A 105 0.16 -7.68 -29.61
N GLY A 106 -0.49 -8.18 -28.57
CA GLY A 106 -0.18 -9.46 -27.96
C GLY A 106 -0.89 -9.67 -26.63
N GLU A 107 -2.10 -10.22 -26.68
CA GLU A 107 -2.78 -10.83 -25.54
C GLU A 107 -1.86 -11.92 -24.97
N ARG A 108 -1.46 -11.78 -23.69
CA ARG A 108 -0.72 -12.83 -22.97
C ARG A 108 -1.66 -13.54 -22.02
N MET A 109 -1.87 -14.83 -22.29
CA MET A 109 -2.60 -15.74 -21.43
C MET A 109 -1.92 -15.84 -20.06
N CYS A 110 -2.73 -15.89 -19.01
CA CYS A 110 -2.27 -16.08 -17.64
C CYS A 110 -2.16 -17.58 -17.36
N GLY A 111 -0.96 -18.12 -17.51
CA GLY A 111 -0.61 -19.49 -17.14
C GLY A 111 0.57 -19.97 -17.97
N GLU A 112 1.46 -20.74 -17.33
CA GLU A 112 2.71 -21.32 -17.83
C GLU A 112 3.96 -20.43 -17.65
N GLN A 113 4.85 -20.92 -16.78
CA GLN A 113 6.28 -20.57 -16.80
C GLN A 113 6.83 -21.11 -18.12
N PRO A 114 7.57 -20.32 -18.92
CA PRO A 114 8.32 -20.90 -20.02
C PRO A 114 9.48 -21.72 -19.43
N ASP A 115 9.69 -22.93 -19.95
CA ASP A 115 10.91 -23.69 -19.73
C ASP A 115 12.14 -22.84 -20.05
N ASP A 116 13.10 -22.81 -19.13
CA ASP A 116 14.35 -22.04 -19.25
C ASP A 116 15.15 -22.47 -20.50
N PRO A 117 15.55 -21.56 -21.41
CA PRO A 117 16.45 -21.89 -22.49
C PRO A 117 17.90 -21.95 -21.95
N VAL A 118 18.54 -23.08 -22.19
CA VAL A 118 20.00 -23.36 -22.26
C VAL A 118 20.91 -22.27 -21.67
N SER A 119 21.51 -22.61 -20.53
CA SER A 119 22.48 -21.81 -19.76
C SER A 119 23.68 -21.33 -20.60
N ASP A 120 23.77 -20.02 -20.82
CA ASP A 120 25.01 -19.33 -21.20
C ASP A 120 25.91 -19.21 -19.96
N PRO A 121 27.16 -19.73 -19.98
CA PRO A 121 28.08 -19.68 -18.85
C PRO A 121 28.59 -18.27 -18.50
N SER A 122 28.18 -17.22 -19.23
CA SER A 122 28.44 -15.82 -18.88
C SER A 122 27.33 -15.16 -18.04
N ILE A 123 26.22 -15.86 -17.77
CA ILE A 123 25.17 -15.41 -16.86
C ILE A 123 25.57 -15.74 -15.43
N GLN A 124 25.84 -14.70 -14.62
CA GLN A 124 26.15 -14.86 -13.20
C GLN A 124 25.00 -15.60 -12.49
N VAL A 125 25.31 -16.76 -11.91
CA VAL A 125 24.37 -17.61 -11.17
C VAL A 125 23.67 -16.79 -10.08
N HIS A 126 22.40 -16.49 -10.33
CA HIS A 126 21.53 -15.64 -9.52
C HIS A 126 21.35 -16.21 -8.11
N ARG A 127 21.39 -15.34 -7.10
CA ARG A 127 20.97 -15.69 -5.73
C ARG A 127 19.46 -15.47 -5.63
N PRO A 128 18.61 -16.52 -5.54
CA PRO A 128 17.17 -16.32 -5.36
C PRO A 128 16.96 -15.55 -4.06
N ALA A 129 16.08 -14.54 -4.07
CA ALA A 129 15.69 -13.91 -2.82
C ALA A 129 15.09 -14.98 -1.91
N LYS A 130 15.36 -14.90 -0.61
CA LYS A 130 14.91 -15.95 0.31
C LYS A 130 13.37 -15.94 0.35
N CYS A 131 12.76 -16.99 -0.22
CA CYS A 131 11.42 -17.41 0.21
C CYS A 131 11.42 -17.55 1.73
N TRP A 132 10.24 -17.45 2.35
CA TRP A 132 10.17 -17.58 3.80
C TRP A 132 10.76 -18.92 4.24
N GLY A 133 11.70 -18.87 5.18
CA GLY A 133 12.37 -20.03 5.74
C GLY A 133 12.65 -19.84 7.21
N TRP A 134 12.38 -20.89 8.00
CA TRP A 134 12.67 -20.93 9.42
C TRP A 134 14.18 -20.82 9.67
N ARG A 135 14.57 -19.97 10.62
CA ARG A 135 15.96 -19.72 11.03
C ARG A 135 16.24 -20.42 12.35
N SER A 136 17.51 -20.66 12.66
CA SER A 136 17.91 -21.43 13.85
C SER A 136 17.48 -20.83 15.19
N HIS A 137 17.22 -19.52 15.25
CA HIS A 137 16.76 -18.82 16.45
C HIS A 137 15.23 -18.79 16.56
N HIS A 138 14.49 -19.25 15.54
CA HIS A 138 13.04 -19.26 15.58
C HIS A 138 12.54 -20.40 16.47
N PRO A 139 11.54 -20.15 17.33
CA PRO A 139 11.00 -21.18 18.21
C PRO A 139 10.22 -22.23 17.42
N SER A 140 10.13 -23.44 17.98
CA SER A 140 9.19 -24.46 17.49
C SER A 140 7.74 -23.98 17.67
N PRO A 141 6.75 -24.55 16.95
CA PRO A 141 5.35 -24.16 17.12
C PRO A 141 4.85 -24.24 18.57
N LEU A 142 5.27 -25.28 19.31
CA LEU A 142 4.90 -25.44 20.71
C LEU A 142 5.59 -24.39 21.59
N ALA A 143 6.88 -24.14 21.38
CA ALA A 143 7.64 -23.16 22.14
C ALA A 143 7.10 -21.74 21.90
N MET A 144 6.73 -21.39 20.66
CA MET A 144 6.10 -20.11 20.33
C MET A 144 4.80 -19.90 21.10
N TRP A 145 3.93 -20.92 21.15
CA TRP A 145 2.67 -20.81 21.89
C TRP A 145 2.88 -20.72 23.40
N GLN A 146 3.83 -21.49 23.94
CA GLN A 146 4.20 -21.40 25.36
C GLN A 146 4.72 -20.01 25.71
N GLU A 147 5.52 -19.41 24.83
CA GLU A 147 6.06 -18.06 25.01
C GLU A 147 4.94 -17.01 25.01
N ILE A 148 4.02 -17.07 24.04
CA ILE A 148 2.84 -16.19 24.00
C ILE A 148 2.01 -16.28 25.29
N ARG A 149 1.84 -17.49 25.84
CA ARG A 149 1.13 -17.67 27.10
C ARG A 149 1.89 -17.07 28.29
N ARG A 150 3.21 -17.28 28.35
CA ARG A 150 4.09 -16.72 29.39
C ARG A 150 4.05 -15.19 29.37
N GLU A 151 4.22 -14.59 28.19
CA GLU A 151 4.13 -13.13 27.99
C GLU A 151 2.77 -12.58 28.46
N ALA A 152 1.67 -13.28 28.16
CA ALA A 152 0.33 -12.85 28.57
C ALA A 152 0.11 -12.94 30.09
N GLU A 153 0.69 -13.95 30.75
CA GLU A 153 0.66 -14.10 32.20
C GLU A 153 1.44 -12.97 32.87
N GLU A 154 2.67 -12.70 32.41
CA GLU A 154 3.50 -11.59 32.91
C GLU A 154 2.82 -10.24 32.73
N ALA A 155 2.33 -9.96 31.52
CA ALA A 155 1.60 -8.71 31.24
C ALA A 155 0.33 -8.56 32.10
N SER A 156 -0.31 -9.67 32.51
CA SER A 156 -1.50 -9.61 33.36
C SER A 156 -1.18 -9.28 34.82
N ILE A 157 0.02 -9.62 35.28
CA ILE A 157 0.54 -9.26 36.60
C ILE A 157 0.99 -7.80 36.60
N ASP A 158 1.69 -7.39 35.54
CA ASP A 158 2.24 -6.04 35.39
C ASP A 158 1.14 -4.98 35.19
N GLU A 159 0.07 -5.31 34.45
CA GLU A 159 -1.08 -4.43 34.23
C GLU A 159 -2.41 -5.13 34.58
N PRO A 160 -2.82 -5.11 35.87
CA PRO A 160 -4.04 -5.77 36.33
C PRO A 160 -5.33 -5.30 35.63
N ALA A 161 -5.38 -4.08 35.09
CA ALA A 161 -6.55 -3.60 34.35
C ALA A 161 -6.80 -4.40 33.06
N LEU A 162 -5.75 -5.02 32.50
CA LEU A 162 -5.83 -5.86 31.30
C LEU A 162 -5.95 -7.35 31.62
N ALA A 163 -5.88 -7.77 32.89
CA ALA A 163 -5.81 -9.18 33.26
C ALA A 163 -6.97 -10.03 32.71
N SER A 164 -8.22 -9.53 32.80
CA SER A 164 -9.39 -10.24 32.24
C SER A 164 -9.34 -10.33 30.72
N PHE A 165 -8.85 -9.29 30.05
CA PHE A 165 -8.69 -9.26 28.59
C PHE A 165 -7.62 -10.24 28.13
N LEU A 166 -6.46 -10.27 28.80
CA LEU A 166 -5.36 -11.20 28.50
C LEU A 166 -5.74 -12.65 28.80
N HIS A 167 -6.47 -12.88 29.89
CA HIS A 167 -6.93 -14.22 30.25
C HIS A 167 -7.90 -14.76 29.20
N SER A 168 -8.93 -13.98 28.87
CA SER A 168 -9.94 -14.38 27.88
C SER A 168 -9.38 -14.50 26.46
N SER A 169 -8.41 -13.67 26.08
CA SER A 169 -7.86 -13.63 24.71
C SER A 169 -6.74 -14.63 24.45
N ILE A 170 -5.98 -15.04 25.49
CA ILE A 170 -4.79 -15.89 25.35
C ILE A 170 -4.88 -17.10 26.28
N MET A 171 -4.88 -16.88 27.61
CA MET A 171 -4.66 -17.95 28.59
C MET A 171 -5.77 -19.01 28.61
N ALA A 172 -7.01 -18.63 28.29
CA ALA A 172 -8.17 -19.50 28.25
C ALA A 172 -8.17 -20.47 27.05
N HIS A 173 -7.29 -20.28 26.07
CA HIS A 173 -7.25 -21.10 24.86
C HIS A 173 -6.19 -22.20 24.93
N SER A 174 -6.45 -23.35 24.31
CA SER A 174 -5.50 -24.47 24.28
C SER A 174 -4.42 -24.32 23.21
N SER A 175 -4.63 -23.47 22.20
CA SER A 175 -3.74 -23.35 21.04
C SER A 175 -3.76 -21.94 20.43
N LEU A 176 -2.73 -21.64 19.64
CA LEU A 176 -2.57 -20.36 18.94
C LEU A 176 -3.74 -20.06 18.00
N GLU A 177 -4.21 -21.07 17.27
CA GLU A 177 -5.26 -20.93 16.26
C GLU A 177 -6.58 -20.49 16.89
N ARG A 178 -6.91 -21.04 18.06
CA ARG A 178 -8.10 -20.68 18.81
C ARG A 178 -8.00 -19.27 19.39
N ALA A 179 -6.84 -18.89 19.90
CA ALA A 179 -6.59 -17.54 20.43
C ALA A 179 -6.69 -16.48 19.32
N VAL A 180 -6.04 -16.71 18.17
CA VAL A 180 -6.12 -15.82 17.01
C VAL A 180 -7.55 -15.71 16.50
N SER A 181 -8.27 -16.84 16.39
CA SER A 181 -9.68 -16.84 15.99
C SER A 181 -10.55 -16.03 16.95
N PHE A 182 -10.34 -16.16 18.27
CA PHE A 182 -11.06 -15.40 19.28
C PHE A 182 -10.77 -13.90 19.18
N VAL A 183 -9.51 -13.51 19.06
CA VAL A 183 -9.11 -12.10 18.95
C VAL A 183 -9.66 -11.45 17.69
N LEU A 184 -9.55 -12.13 16.54
CA LEU A 184 -10.09 -11.63 15.28
C LEU A 184 -11.62 -11.54 15.31
N ALA A 185 -12.30 -12.56 15.82
CA ALA A 185 -13.75 -12.60 15.88
C ALA A 185 -14.32 -11.46 16.74
N ASN A 186 -13.70 -11.16 17.88
CA ASN A 186 -14.10 -10.03 18.73
C ASN A 186 -13.82 -8.67 18.09
N LYS A 187 -12.69 -8.52 17.37
CA LYS A 187 -12.36 -7.25 16.69
C LYS A 187 -13.22 -6.98 15.46
N LEU A 188 -13.51 -8.01 14.67
CA LEU A 188 -14.26 -7.88 13.42
C LEU A 188 -15.77 -7.93 13.62
N GLY A 189 -16.21 -8.51 14.74
CA GLY A 189 -17.62 -8.68 15.05
C GLY A 189 -18.39 -7.37 15.15
N ASN A 190 -19.66 -7.43 14.77
CA ASN A 190 -20.63 -6.35 14.90
C ASN A 190 -22.04 -6.94 15.03
N GLN A 191 -23.09 -6.12 14.92
CA GLN A 191 -24.48 -6.58 15.05
C GLN A 191 -24.92 -7.56 13.95
N THR A 192 -24.27 -7.53 12.78
CA THR A 192 -24.59 -8.40 11.63
C THR A 192 -23.75 -9.67 11.66
N LEU A 193 -22.45 -9.54 11.91
CA LEU A 193 -21.48 -10.62 12.00
C LEU A 193 -21.12 -10.79 13.48
N MET A 194 -21.90 -11.61 14.19
CA MET A 194 -21.71 -11.77 15.62
C MET A 194 -20.36 -12.44 15.92
N PRO A 195 -19.61 -11.98 16.96
CA PRO A 195 -18.31 -12.58 17.32
C PRO A 195 -18.34 -14.11 17.47
N VAL A 196 -19.40 -14.66 18.07
CA VAL A 196 -19.53 -16.12 18.25
C VAL A 196 -19.63 -16.87 16.92
N GLN A 197 -20.33 -16.29 15.93
CA GLN A 197 -20.44 -16.88 14.60
C GLN A 197 -19.11 -16.79 13.86
N LEU A 198 -18.44 -15.64 13.92
CA LEU A 198 -17.11 -15.46 13.33
C LEU A 198 -16.09 -16.42 13.94
N LEU A 199 -16.10 -16.59 15.27
CA LEU A 199 -15.22 -17.53 15.96
C LEU A 199 -15.41 -18.96 15.44
N SER A 200 -16.65 -19.41 15.30
CA SER A 200 -16.96 -20.74 14.74
C SER A 200 -16.42 -20.91 13.33
N VAL A 201 -16.65 -19.92 12.45
CA VAL A 201 -16.16 -19.94 11.07
C VAL A 201 -14.63 -19.93 11.03
N PHE A 202 -13.98 -19.11 11.85
CA PHE A 202 -12.52 -19.00 11.84
C PHE A 202 -11.86 -20.28 12.32
N CYS A 203 -12.39 -20.91 13.38
CA CYS A 203 -11.89 -22.21 13.83
C CYS A 203 -12.06 -23.29 12.75
N GLU A 204 -13.23 -23.37 12.12
CA GLU A 204 -13.52 -24.32 11.04
C GLU A 204 -12.54 -24.15 9.87
N VAL A 205 -12.29 -22.91 9.43
CA VAL A 205 -11.36 -22.63 8.33
C VAL A 205 -9.93 -23.02 8.69
N LEU A 206 -9.46 -22.70 9.90
CA LEU A 206 -8.10 -23.05 10.33
C LEU A 206 -7.92 -24.56 10.54
N GLU A 207 -8.97 -25.28 10.92
CA GLU A 207 -8.96 -26.75 10.98
C GLU A 207 -8.91 -27.38 9.59
N GLN A 208 -9.56 -26.77 8.59
CA GLN A 208 -9.58 -27.26 7.20
C GLN A 208 -8.30 -26.96 6.42
N ASP A 209 -7.65 -25.81 6.66
CA ASP A 209 -6.40 -25.43 6.00
C ASP A 209 -5.27 -25.14 6.99
N PRO A 210 -4.49 -26.17 7.38
CA PRO A 210 -3.33 -26.01 8.24
C PRO A 210 -2.23 -25.08 7.69
N ASN A 211 -2.19 -24.83 6.37
CA ASN A 211 -1.18 -23.94 5.79
C ASN A 211 -1.39 -22.49 6.23
N ILE A 212 -2.63 -22.10 6.56
CA ILE A 212 -2.93 -20.78 7.13
C ILE A 212 -2.24 -20.65 8.48
N ILE A 213 -2.23 -21.72 9.28
CA ILE A 213 -1.59 -21.73 10.60
C ILE A 213 -0.07 -21.54 10.46
N ASP A 214 0.56 -22.24 9.53
CA ASP A 214 1.99 -22.07 9.27
C ASP A 214 2.31 -20.66 8.77
N SER A 215 1.40 -20.06 8.00
CA SER A 215 1.52 -18.67 7.57
C SER A 215 1.37 -17.70 8.74
N ILE A 216 0.44 -17.93 9.66
CA ILE A 216 0.27 -17.13 10.89
C ILE A 216 1.56 -17.14 11.71
N ARG A 217 2.17 -18.32 11.90
CA ARG A 217 3.43 -18.45 12.64
C ARG A 217 4.59 -17.74 11.92
N ALA A 218 4.65 -17.87 10.60
CA ALA A 218 5.62 -17.15 9.77
C ALA A 218 5.43 -15.63 9.87
N ASP A 219 4.19 -15.15 9.84
CA ASP A 219 3.87 -13.73 9.92
C ASP A 219 4.21 -13.16 11.31
N LEU A 220 3.91 -13.88 12.41
CA LEU A 220 4.35 -13.51 13.77
C LEU A 220 5.88 -13.34 13.84
N GLN A 221 6.61 -14.33 13.34
CA GLN A 221 8.07 -14.30 13.37
C GLN A 221 8.64 -13.19 12.46
N ALA A 222 8.01 -12.94 11.32
CA ALA A 222 8.40 -11.86 10.42
C ALA A 222 8.30 -10.49 11.10
N VAL A 223 7.27 -10.26 11.91
CA VAL A 223 7.16 -9.02 12.69
C VAL A 223 8.25 -8.96 13.76
N MET A 224 8.43 -10.02 14.57
CA MET A 224 9.49 -10.06 15.59
C MET A 224 10.89 -9.82 15.04
N ASP A 225 11.19 -10.33 13.84
CA ASP A 225 12.51 -10.21 13.23
C ASP A 225 12.78 -8.80 12.65
N ARG A 226 11.73 -8.07 12.27
CA ARG A 226 11.86 -6.90 11.38
C ARG A 226 11.37 -5.60 12.00
N ASP A 227 10.46 -5.66 12.97
CA ASP A 227 9.98 -4.48 13.68
C ASP A 227 10.75 -4.29 14.99
N PRO A 228 11.66 -3.30 15.07
CA PRO A 228 12.41 -3.04 16.29
C PRO A 228 11.56 -2.50 17.44
N ALA A 229 10.32 -2.06 17.18
CA ALA A 229 9.38 -1.65 18.23
C ALA A 229 8.59 -2.83 18.82
N CYS A 230 8.70 -4.02 18.22
CA CYS A 230 8.03 -5.22 18.68
C CYS A 230 8.92 -5.97 19.67
N GLU A 231 8.46 -6.09 20.92
CA GLU A 231 9.25 -6.73 21.98
C GLU A 231 8.70 -8.11 22.38
N ALA A 232 7.45 -8.43 22.01
CA ALA A 232 6.75 -9.63 22.45
C ALA A 232 5.71 -10.09 21.43
N TYR A 233 5.48 -11.41 21.33
CA TYR A 233 4.48 -11.97 20.40
C TYR A 233 3.05 -11.55 20.74
N ILE A 234 2.71 -11.37 22.01
CA ILE A 234 1.38 -10.89 22.43
C ILE A 234 1.05 -9.51 21.87
N GLN A 235 2.05 -8.65 21.64
CA GLN A 235 1.84 -7.32 21.07
C GLN A 235 1.32 -7.44 19.63
N ILE A 236 1.94 -8.35 18.87
CA ILE A 236 1.56 -8.63 17.48
C ILE A 236 0.14 -9.18 17.42
N LEU A 237 -0.14 -10.22 18.21
CA LEU A 237 -1.41 -10.93 18.18
C LEU A 237 -2.57 -10.02 18.60
N LEU A 238 -2.40 -9.22 19.66
CA LEU A 238 -3.49 -8.43 20.26
C LEU A 238 -3.63 -7.04 19.63
N PHE A 239 -2.54 -6.38 19.23
CA PHE A 239 -2.56 -4.95 18.91
C PHE A 239 -2.18 -4.62 17.46
N PHE A 240 -1.41 -5.47 16.77
CA PHE A 240 -0.90 -5.10 15.44
C PHE A 240 -1.92 -5.44 14.35
N LYS A 241 -2.67 -4.41 13.94
CA LYS A 241 -3.74 -4.54 12.95
C LYS A 241 -3.27 -5.04 11.57
N GLY A 242 -2.00 -4.84 11.22
CA GLY A 242 -1.43 -5.36 9.97
C GLY A 242 -1.39 -6.88 9.94
N PHE A 243 -0.88 -7.49 11.01
CA PHE A 243 -0.91 -8.95 11.20
C PHE A 243 -2.34 -9.49 11.24
N GLN A 244 -3.22 -8.80 11.97
CA GLN A 244 -4.64 -9.19 12.08
C GLN A 244 -5.35 -9.13 10.72
N ALA A 245 -5.06 -8.12 9.89
CA ALA A 245 -5.63 -7.97 8.56
C ALA A 245 -5.14 -9.06 7.59
N VAL A 246 -3.84 -9.39 7.58
CA VAL A 246 -3.31 -10.49 6.76
C VAL A 246 -3.93 -11.82 7.15
N THR A 247 -4.06 -12.09 8.45
CA THR A 247 -4.67 -13.34 8.93
C THR A 247 -6.14 -13.43 8.53
N ALA A 248 -6.91 -12.35 8.71
CA ALA A 248 -8.31 -12.27 8.29
C ALA A 248 -8.46 -12.40 6.76
N HIS A 249 -7.52 -11.86 5.98
CA HIS A 249 -7.48 -12.07 4.52
C HIS A 249 -7.28 -13.55 4.16
N ARG A 250 -6.37 -14.28 4.83
CA ARG A 250 -6.18 -15.72 4.54
C ARG A 250 -7.46 -16.52 4.78
N ILE A 251 -8.20 -16.19 5.84
CA ILE A 251 -9.52 -16.79 6.10
C ILE A 251 -10.52 -16.39 5.00
N ALA A 252 -10.57 -15.11 4.61
CA ALA A 252 -11.42 -14.64 3.52
C ALA A 252 -11.08 -15.31 2.18
N HIS A 253 -9.80 -15.53 1.90
CA HIS A 253 -9.29 -16.21 0.72
C HIS A 253 -9.74 -17.67 0.69
N HIS A 254 -9.62 -18.41 1.80
CA HIS A 254 -10.15 -19.78 1.89
C HIS A 254 -11.66 -19.83 1.65
N LEU A 255 -12.41 -18.90 2.25
CA LEU A 255 -13.86 -18.78 2.02
C LEU A 255 -14.18 -18.44 0.56
N TRP A 256 -13.32 -17.67 -0.12
CA TRP A 256 -13.47 -17.35 -1.54
C TRP A 256 -13.25 -18.58 -2.43
N GLU A 257 -12.20 -19.34 -2.18
CA GLU A 257 -11.85 -20.56 -2.94
C GLU A 257 -12.84 -21.71 -2.68
N THR A 258 -13.49 -21.74 -1.53
CA THR A 258 -14.55 -22.71 -1.18
C THR A 258 -15.97 -22.23 -1.52
N ASP A 259 -16.07 -21.25 -2.42
CA ASP A 259 -17.31 -20.68 -2.97
C ASP A 259 -18.26 -20.00 -1.94
N ARG A 260 -17.78 -19.70 -0.73
CA ARG A 260 -18.47 -18.86 0.26
C ARG A 260 -18.21 -17.36 0.03
N ARG A 261 -18.24 -16.93 -1.24
CA ARG A 261 -17.83 -15.58 -1.68
C ARG A 261 -18.55 -14.42 -0.99
N PRO A 262 -19.88 -14.46 -0.74
CA PRO A 262 -20.55 -13.37 -0.02
C PRO A 262 -19.97 -13.13 1.38
N LEU A 263 -19.60 -14.20 2.09
CA LEU A 263 -18.97 -14.09 3.40
C LEU A 263 -17.54 -13.57 3.30
N ALA A 264 -16.78 -14.01 2.28
CA ALA A 264 -15.44 -13.48 2.01
C ALA A 264 -15.45 -11.96 1.75
N LEU A 265 -16.41 -11.47 0.95
CA LEU A 265 -16.59 -10.04 0.68
C LEU A 265 -17.08 -9.26 1.92
N ALA A 266 -17.98 -9.85 2.72
CA ALA A 266 -18.39 -9.25 3.98
C ALA A 266 -17.21 -9.11 4.94
N LEU A 267 -16.34 -10.13 5.00
CA LEU A 267 -15.12 -10.11 5.81
C LEU A 267 -14.12 -9.06 5.30
N GLN A 268 -13.91 -8.96 3.98
CA GLN A 268 -13.11 -7.88 3.37
C GLN A 268 -13.61 -6.50 3.81
N SER A 269 -14.92 -6.23 3.71
CA SER A 269 -15.50 -4.95 4.13
C SER A 269 -15.21 -4.65 5.59
N ARG A 270 -15.39 -5.65 6.47
CA ARG A 270 -15.11 -5.49 7.91
C ARG A 270 -13.64 -5.26 8.22
N VAL A 271 -12.74 -5.93 7.53
CA VAL A 271 -11.29 -5.72 7.66
C VAL A 271 -10.93 -4.29 7.22
N SER A 272 -11.52 -3.79 6.13
CA SER A 272 -11.34 -2.40 5.71
C SER A 272 -11.87 -1.40 6.74
N GLU A 273 -13.06 -1.62 7.29
CA GLU A 273 -13.67 -0.72 8.28
C GLU A 273 -12.91 -0.68 9.62
N VAL A 274 -12.43 -1.83 10.12
CA VAL A 274 -11.79 -1.93 11.44
C VAL A 274 -10.30 -1.65 11.36
N PHE A 275 -9.60 -2.27 10.41
CA PHE A 275 -8.15 -2.21 10.32
C PHE A 275 -7.65 -1.16 9.32
N HIS A 276 -8.53 -0.61 8.48
CA HIS A 276 -8.18 0.32 7.40
C HIS A 276 -7.23 -0.34 6.40
N VAL A 277 -7.47 -1.61 6.11
CA VAL A 277 -6.72 -2.44 5.16
C VAL A 277 -7.74 -3.08 4.22
N ASP A 278 -7.60 -2.87 2.91
CA ASP A 278 -8.52 -3.42 1.92
C ASP A 278 -7.78 -4.43 1.03
N ILE A 279 -7.98 -5.72 1.29
CA ILE A 279 -7.39 -6.80 0.49
C ILE A 279 -8.54 -7.59 -0.11
N HIS A 280 -8.60 -7.63 -1.43
CA HIS A 280 -9.60 -8.43 -2.12
C HIS A 280 -9.38 -9.92 -1.84
N PRO A 281 -10.42 -10.72 -1.49
CA PRO A 281 -10.26 -12.13 -1.12
C PRO A 281 -9.56 -12.99 -2.17
N ALA A 282 -9.72 -12.71 -3.46
CA ALA A 282 -9.01 -13.42 -4.54
C ALA A 282 -7.50 -13.11 -4.65
N ALA A 283 -7.00 -12.08 -3.97
CA ALA A 283 -5.57 -11.74 -3.98
C ALA A 283 -4.76 -12.85 -3.31
N LYS A 284 -3.63 -13.20 -3.93
CA LYS A 284 -2.74 -14.28 -3.43
C LYS A 284 -1.61 -13.67 -2.64
N ILE A 285 -1.47 -14.04 -1.36
CA ILE A 285 -0.47 -13.48 -0.46
C ILE A 285 0.36 -14.63 0.15
N GLY A 286 1.67 -14.59 -0.07
CA GLY A 286 2.65 -15.50 0.52
C GLY A 286 2.77 -15.35 2.04
N LYS A 287 3.65 -16.12 2.66
CA LYS A 287 3.85 -16.14 4.13
C LYS A 287 5.07 -15.31 4.57
N GLY A 288 5.16 -14.98 5.85
CA GLY A 288 6.24 -14.14 6.38
C GLY A 288 6.02 -12.66 6.03
N MET A 289 4.77 -12.24 6.01
CA MET A 289 4.35 -10.87 5.68
C MET A 289 4.54 -9.95 6.87
N LEU A 290 5.04 -8.75 6.60
CA LEU A 290 4.95 -7.61 7.52
C LEU A 290 4.13 -6.51 6.85
N LEU A 291 2.95 -6.19 7.42
CA LEU A 291 2.23 -4.95 7.13
C LEU A 291 2.45 -3.99 8.29
N ASP A 292 3.51 -3.19 8.21
CA ASP A 292 3.86 -2.26 9.27
C ASP A 292 2.98 -1.01 9.23
N HIS A 293 2.38 -0.67 10.37
CA HIS A 293 1.30 0.30 10.58
C HIS A 293 0.00 0.02 9.80
N ALA A 294 0.09 -0.53 8.59
CA ALA A 294 -0.96 -1.05 7.69
C ALA A 294 -2.06 -0.09 7.22
N THR A 295 -2.30 1.03 7.90
CA THR A 295 -3.35 2.00 7.54
C THR A 295 -3.30 2.38 6.06
N GLY A 296 -4.42 2.26 5.36
CA GLY A 296 -4.55 2.65 3.96
C GLY A 296 -3.90 1.70 2.96
N VAL A 297 -3.50 0.49 3.38
CA VAL A 297 -3.04 -0.54 2.43
C VAL A 297 -4.21 -1.03 1.59
N VAL A 298 -4.02 -1.08 0.27
CA VAL A 298 -5.02 -1.55 -0.70
C VAL A 298 -4.39 -2.59 -1.64
N ILE A 299 -4.96 -3.79 -1.72
CA ILE A 299 -4.47 -4.90 -2.56
C ILE A 299 -5.63 -5.46 -3.39
N GLY A 300 -5.55 -5.27 -4.70
CA GLY A 300 -6.65 -5.63 -5.60
C GLY A 300 -6.73 -7.11 -5.99
N GLU A 301 -7.87 -7.48 -6.59
CA GLU A 301 -8.31 -8.85 -6.89
C GLU A 301 -7.27 -9.78 -7.51
N THR A 302 -6.51 -9.30 -8.49
CA THR A 302 -5.59 -10.14 -9.27
C THR A 302 -4.14 -9.97 -8.83
N ALA A 303 -3.91 -9.34 -7.67
CA ALA A 303 -2.57 -9.12 -7.16
C ALA A 303 -1.99 -10.46 -6.66
N VAL A 304 -0.68 -10.61 -6.85
CA VAL A 304 0.09 -11.72 -6.29
C VAL A 304 1.24 -11.11 -5.50
N VAL A 305 1.35 -11.50 -4.23
CA VAL A 305 2.42 -11.08 -3.33
C VAL A 305 3.18 -12.32 -2.89
N GLY A 306 4.48 -12.36 -3.15
CA GLY A 306 5.36 -13.45 -2.73
C GLY A 306 5.58 -13.51 -1.22
N ASP A 307 6.27 -14.55 -0.78
CA ASP A 307 6.73 -14.70 0.60
C ASP A 307 7.71 -13.60 1.04
N ASN A 308 7.81 -13.42 2.36
CA ASN A 308 8.84 -12.62 3.01
C ASN A 308 8.80 -11.13 2.59
N VAL A 309 7.63 -10.61 2.21
CA VAL A 309 7.45 -9.21 1.79
C VAL A 309 7.12 -8.32 2.99
N SER A 310 7.66 -7.11 2.98
CA SER A 310 7.30 -6.06 3.94
C SER A 310 6.68 -4.87 3.22
N MET A 311 5.55 -4.38 3.73
CA MET A 311 4.87 -3.18 3.24
C MET A 311 4.59 -2.23 4.41
N LEU A 312 4.82 -0.96 4.19
CA LEU A 312 4.45 0.09 5.15
C LEU A 312 3.02 0.57 4.87
N HIS A 313 2.52 1.50 5.68
CA HIS A 313 1.20 2.10 5.50
C HIS A 313 1.02 2.78 4.14
N HIS A 314 -0.23 2.92 3.71
CA HIS A 314 -0.66 3.60 2.47
C HIS A 314 -0.11 2.99 1.16
N VAL A 315 0.41 1.77 1.19
CA VAL A 315 0.84 1.06 -0.02
C VAL A 315 -0.38 0.61 -0.83
N THR A 316 -0.37 0.85 -2.14
CA THR A 316 -1.43 0.43 -3.06
C THR A 316 -0.89 -0.51 -4.13
N LEU A 317 -1.47 -1.71 -4.23
CA LEU A 317 -1.31 -2.66 -5.33
C LEU A 317 -2.56 -2.61 -6.21
N GLY A 318 -2.61 -1.59 -7.08
CA GLY A 318 -3.84 -1.14 -7.74
C GLY A 318 -3.92 -1.47 -9.22
N GLY A 319 -5.13 -1.36 -9.78
CA GLY A 319 -5.39 -1.49 -11.21
C GLY A 319 -4.96 -0.24 -12.01
N SER A 320 -4.70 -0.40 -13.30
CA SER A 320 -4.40 0.71 -14.22
C SER A 320 -5.61 1.23 -15.02
N GLY A 321 -6.80 0.63 -14.88
CA GLY A 321 -7.99 1.01 -15.64
C GLY A 321 -9.21 0.09 -15.43
N THR A 322 -10.20 0.19 -16.33
CA THR A 322 -11.52 -0.50 -16.25
C THR A 322 -11.58 -1.87 -16.94
N GLY A 323 -10.46 -2.36 -17.49
CA GLY A 323 -10.40 -3.66 -18.17
C GLY A 323 -10.64 -4.84 -17.23
N LYS A 324 -11.24 -5.92 -17.75
CA LYS A 324 -11.36 -7.21 -17.06
C LYS A 324 -10.08 -8.03 -17.27
N GLY A 325 -9.70 -8.85 -16.29
CA GLY A 325 -8.51 -9.71 -16.35
C GLY A 325 -7.38 -9.27 -15.41
N CYS A 326 -6.17 -9.80 -15.65
CA CYS A 326 -4.97 -9.51 -14.87
C CYS A 326 -4.58 -8.04 -15.00
N ARG A 327 -4.85 -7.26 -13.94
CA ARG A 327 -4.70 -5.80 -13.94
C ARG A 327 -3.95 -5.25 -12.73
N HIS A 328 -3.59 -6.11 -11.80
CA HIS A 328 -2.88 -5.74 -10.57
C HIS A 328 -1.45 -6.28 -10.56
N PRO A 329 -0.58 -5.74 -9.67
CA PRO A 329 0.83 -6.08 -9.65
C PRO A 329 1.13 -7.52 -9.23
N LYS A 330 2.33 -7.98 -9.61
CA LYS A 330 2.98 -9.17 -9.06
C LYS A 330 4.22 -8.74 -8.30
N ILE A 331 4.20 -8.93 -6.99
CA ILE A 331 5.29 -8.58 -6.08
C ILE A 331 6.08 -9.84 -5.76
N GLY A 332 7.38 -9.81 -6.05
CA GLY A 332 8.32 -10.89 -5.79
C GLY A 332 8.61 -11.11 -4.31
N HIS A 333 9.38 -12.15 -4.02
CA HIS A 333 9.80 -12.52 -2.68
C HIS A 333 10.77 -11.50 -2.08
N GLY A 334 10.71 -11.27 -0.76
CA GLY A 334 11.70 -10.40 -0.10
C GLY A 334 11.62 -8.92 -0.47
N VAL A 335 10.54 -8.49 -1.14
CA VAL A 335 10.36 -7.10 -1.55
C VAL A 335 10.03 -6.23 -0.33
N LEU A 336 10.58 -5.01 -0.32
CA LEU A 336 10.22 -3.95 0.62
C LEU A 336 9.51 -2.82 -0.13
N LEU A 337 8.26 -2.53 0.24
CA LEU A 337 7.48 -1.39 -0.25
C LEU A 337 7.38 -0.32 0.84
N GLY A 338 8.05 0.81 0.63
CA GLY A 338 8.03 1.94 1.54
C GLY A 338 6.66 2.61 1.67
N ALA A 339 6.52 3.46 2.68
CA ALA A 339 5.25 4.11 3.02
C ALA A 339 4.66 4.87 1.83
N GLY A 340 3.38 4.65 1.52
CA GLY A 340 2.70 5.37 0.43
C GLY A 340 3.14 4.97 -0.98
N ALA A 341 3.90 3.89 -1.16
CA ALA A 341 4.27 3.42 -2.50
C ALA A 341 3.03 2.89 -3.26
N ASN A 342 2.84 3.37 -4.49
CA ASN A 342 1.74 2.98 -5.36
C ASN A 342 2.30 2.17 -6.54
N VAL A 343 1.91 0.90 -6.64
CA VAL A 343 2.27 0.00 -7.74
C VAL A 343 1.00 -0.26 -8.54
N LEU A 344 0.96 0.22 -9.79
CA LEU A 344 -0.26 0.31 -10.58
C LEU A 344 -0.16 -0.46 -11.91
N GLY A 345 -1.17 -1.29 -12.16
CA GLY A 345 -1.26 -2.11 -13.37
C GLY A 345 -0.63 -3.49 -13.23
N PRO A 346 -0.63 -4.31 -14.31
CA PRO A 346 -0.05 -5.65 -14.32
C PRO A 346 1.49 -5.62 -14.40
N VAL A 347 2.11 -4.86 -13.49
CA VAL A 347 3.56 -4.69 -13.39
C VAL A 347 4.17 -5.72 -12.45
N ARG A 348 5.43 -6.07 -12.69
CA ARG A 348 6.21 -6.98 -11.85
C ARG A 348 7.23 -6.19 -11.03
N VAL A 349 7.26 -6.44 -9.73
CA VAL A 349 8.36 -5.99 -8.86
C VAL A 349 9.16 -7.23 -8.53
N GLY A 350 10.38 -7.32 -9.05
CA GLY A 350 11.22 -8.51 -8.93
C GLY A 350 11.64 -8.79 -7.48
N ASP A 351 12.03 -10.03 -7.24
CA ASP A 351 12.50 -10.53 -5.95
C ASP A 351 13.61 -9.66 -5.34
N GLY A 352 13.57 -9.43 -4.02
CA GLY A 352 14.56 -8.64 -3.31
C GLY A 352 14.61 -7.16 -3.72
N ALA A 353 13.62 -6.66 -4.46
CA ALA A 353 13.56 -5.25 -4.83
C ALA A 353 13.09 -4.37 -3.66
N ARG A 354 13.47 -3.10 -3.70
CA ARG A 354 13.09 -2.07 -2.75
C ARG A 354 12.43 -0.91 -3.47
N VAL A 355 11.21 -0.59 -3.10
CA VAL A 355 10.49 0.59 -3.60
C VAL A 355 10.47 1.64 -2.49
N GLY A 356 11.03 2.82 -2.77
CA GLY A 356 11.06 3.91 -1.80
C GLY A 356 9.68 4.44 -1.47
N ALA A 357 9.54 5.05 -0.28
CA ALA A 357 8.31 5.70 0.15
C ALA A 357 7.79 6.69 -0.92
N GLY A 358 6.48 6.86 -1.04
CA GLY A 358 5.81 7.80 -1.96
C GLY A 358 5.94 7.49 -3.45
N SER A 359 6.67 6.46 -3.84
CA SER A 359 6.97 6.19 -5.26
C SER A 359 5.74 5.71 -6.03
N VAL A 360 5.69 6.01 -7.34
CA VAL A 360 4.63 5.54 -8.25
C VAL A 360 5.22 4.63 -9.32
N VAL A 361 5.06 3.32 -9.15
CA VAL A 361 5.57 2.27 -10.03
C VAL A 361 4.53 1.94 -11.10
N VAL A 362 4.88 2.19 -12.36
CA VAL A 362 4.03 1.95 -13.56
C VAL A 362 4.75 1.11 -14.63
N SER A 363 5.92 0.57 -14.29
CA SER A 363 6.75 -0.27 -15.15
C SER A 363 7.47 -1.30 -14.29
N ASP A 364 7.82 -2.44 -14.89
CA ASP A 364 8.49 -3.53 -14.18
C ASP A 364 9.79 -3.06 -13.50
N ILE A 365 10.01 -3.54 -12.28
CA ILE A 365 11.20 -3.29 -11.45
C ILE A 365 12.02 -4.58 -11.41
N PRO A 366 13.31 -4.56 -11.81
CA PRO A 366 14.18 -5.74 -11.76
C PRO A 366 14.35 -6.27 -10.34
N HIS A 367 14.73 -7.54 -10.22
CA HIS A 367 15.12 -8.14 -8.94
C HIS A 367 16.30 -7.39 -8.31
N HIS A 368 16.44 -7.46 -6.98
CA HIS A 368 17.57 -6.91 -6.21
C HIS A 368 17.90 -5.46 -6.57
N SER A 369 16.88 -4.68 -6.92
CA SER A 369 17.03 -3.30 -7.36
C SER A 369 16.32 -2.33 -6.43
N VAL A 370 16.68 -1.05 -6.52
CA VAL A 370 16.06 0.02 -5.74
C VAL A 370 15.38 0.98 -6.71
N ALA A 371 14.09 1.23 -6.52
CA ALA A 371 13.31 2.12 -7.35
C ALA A 371 12.63 3.22 -6.51
N VAL A 372 12.71 4.47 -6.96
CA VAL A 372 12.15 5.63 -6.26
C VAL A 372 11.54 6.67 -7.21
N GLY A 373 10.64 7.50 -6.70
CA GLY A 373 10.15 8.72 -7.37
C GLY A 373 8.82 8.54 -8.12
N ILE A 374 8.40 9.62 -8.81
CA ILE A 374 7.12 9.72 -9.51
C ILE A 374 7.33 10.22 -10.96
N PRO A 375 7.18 9.35 -11.98
CA PRO A 375 7.10 7.89 -11.89
C PRO A 375 8.43 7.27 -11.41
N ALA A 376 8.36 6.10 -10.80
CA ALA A 376 9.51 5.43 -10.21
C ALA A 376 10.58 5.11 -11.25
N ARG A 377 11.85 5.26 -10.88
CA ARG A 377 13.02 4.90 -11.68
C ARG A 377 13.96 4.05 -10.84
N VAL A 378 14.58 3.06 -11.48
CA VAL A 378 15.61 2.24 -10.85
C VAL A 378 16.88 3.08 -10.67
N ILE A 379 17.37 3.17 -9.44
CA ILE A 379 18.52 3.99 -9.05
C ILE A 379 19.73 3.16 -8.67
N ARG A 380 19.51 1.89 -8.30
CA ARG A 380 20.56 0.90 -7.96
C ARG A 380 20.09 -0.48 -8.38
N VAL A 381 21.03 -1.33 -8.79
CA VAL A 381 20.81 -2.76 -9.11
C VAL A 381 21.77 -3.63 -8.30
N ASP A 382 21.61 -4.95 -8.39
CA ASP A 382 22.49 -5.96 -7.79
C ASP A 382 22.78 -5.76 -6.30
N GLN A 383 21.74 -5.45 -5.52
CA GLN A 383 21.85 -5.36 -4.08
C GLN A 383 22.19 -6.73 -3.47
N LYS A 384 23.24 -6.78 -2.64
CA LYS A 384 23.71 -8.03 -2.01
C LYS A 384 22.90 -8.44 -0.78
N ARG A 385 22.16 -7.50 -0.17
CA ARG A 385 21.40 -7.68 1.06
C ARG A 385 19.91 -7.58 0.76
N GLU A 386 19.14 -8.51 1.35
CA GLU A 386 17.68 -8.49 1.25
C GLU A 386 17.12 -7.24 1.94
N PRO A 387 16.25 -6.46 1.27
CA PRO A 387 15.66 -5.26 1.85
C PRO A 387 14.90 -5.49 3.15
N VAL A 388 14.23 -6.63 3.27
CA VAL A 388 13.44 -6.97 4.46
C VAL A 388 14.28 -7.34 5.67
N ASP A 389 15.57 -7.65 5.50
CA ASP A 389 16.49 -7.94 6.61
C ASP A 389 17.09 -6.66 7.24
N ASP A 390 16.98 -5.50 6.59
CA ASP A 390 17.43 -4.22 7.15
C ASP A 390 16.33 -3.18 7.32
N MET A 391 15.20 -3.37 6.64
CA MET A 391 14.05 -2.45 6.65
C MET A 391 14.43 -0.99 6.35
N ALA A 392 15.60 -0.74 5.76
CA ALA A 392 16.13 0.61 5.64
C ALA A 392 15.31 1.40 4.62
N GLN A 393 14.98 2.65 4.97
CA GLN A 393 14.09 3.51 4.20
C GLN A 393 14.82 4.66 3.48
N CYS A 394 15.95 5.15 4.02
CA CYS A 394 16.55 6.41 3.55
C CYS A 394 17.99 6.32 3.03
N GLY A 395 18.79 5.34 3.48
CA GLY A 395 20.25 5.26 3.23
C GLY A 395 20.68 4.99 1.78
N PHE A 396 19.77 5.09 0.82
CA PHE A 396 19.99 4.86 -0.61
C PHE A 396 19.42 5.97 -1.49
N MET A 397 18.82 7.03 -0.90
CA MET A 397 18.12 8.11 -1.62
C MET A 397 18.84 9.45 -1.40
N TYR A 398 19.99 9.63 -2.04
CA TYR A 398 20.78 10.86 -1.88
C TYR A 398 20.45 11.94 -2.93
N ASP A 399 20.04 11.54 -4.13
CA ASP A 399 19.92 12.44 -5.30
C ASP A 399 18.50 12.53 -5.90
N TYR A 400 17.49 12.00 -5.21
CA TYR A 400 16.13 11.87 -5.74
C TYR A 400 15.12 12.69 -4.94
N ILE A 401 14.25 13.41 -5.65
CA ILE A 401 13.06 14.05 -5.09
C ILE A 401 11.91 13.07 -5.28
N ILE A 402 11.27 12.71 -4.17
CA ILE A 402 10.11 11.82 -4.11
C ILE A 402 8.85 12.67 -4.08
#